data_AF-A0A2J9KPN0-F1
#
_entry.id   AF-A0A2J9KPN0-F1
#
_cell.length_a   1.000
_cell.length_b   1.000
_cell.length_c   1.000
_cell.angle_alpha   90.00
_cell.angle_beta   90.00
_cell.angle_gamma   90.00
#
_symmetry.space_group_name_H-M   'P 1'
#
loop_
_entity.id
_entity.type
_entity.pdbx_description
1 polymer ?
#
loop_
_entity_poly.entity_id
_entity_poly.type
_entity_poly.pdbx_seq_one_letter_code
_entity_poly.pdbx_strand_id
1 'polypeptide(L)'
;MNREAREHNEAVRPNSAEIERLRLAFPEYFDAQDAFRLDRFEQMLKSEAINLSREGYELRFLGKTYAKYQAGLESETVIVPDMEHNAQPENRESENLYIVGDNLDALGHLVKSYAGMVKCIYIDPPYNTGSDGFVYQDDFGFTARQLVDKIGISEDEARRVLDMRGKSSHSAWLTFMYPRLALAKELLSDDGVIFISIDDNEQANLKLLCDEIFGEQNFVASFVIVRSEGGGLAKQAVIGHDYLPTYAKNIDKFIPLGRPKDIRGKIINKDGVDYWIETDWLRKEFGKYGTCYYEEIVRYLGVEKKREIDAGIESGDYVLVPKGQFTIVGRLRRVDTDTSKFYTVLKRLDGEGYAKYLNKLGVANLSSLQLDSFFSFPKPVELVKSVVQGCTILSKNDSDIVLDFFSGSSTTADAVMQLNAEDGGNRRYIMVQLPEIINPKDNRHSKAAYQAGYRTIDEIGRERIKRAAAKIKVETGVNIDYGFKLFRLETPAAKTLDELDEFTPNPAEALAGDYVSKFNLDGTPGRDVVLATWLNQDGFGLLAKPQKLLLKGYTLDVYEDSAYLIEPGITSEDVQELVRLLETNELLLNRIVVFPYSVIFSVMHELKKNLSVLKSGQSVEVIERF
;
A
#
# COMPACT_ATOMS: atom_id res chain seq x y z
N MET A 1 -16.27 5.85 16.84
CA MET A 1 -14.86 5.58 16.47
C MET A 1 -13.94 6.70 16.87
N ASN A 2 -14.36 7.96 16.70
CA ASN A 2 -13.51 9.09 17.03
C ASN A 2 -13.13 9.17 18.51
N ARG A 3 -13.92 8.59 19.42
CA ARG A 3 -13.56 8.60 20.83
C ARG A 3 -12.30 7.80 21.12
N GLU A 4 -12.23 6.55 20.66
CA GLU A 4 -11.03 5.69 20.85
C GLU A 4 -9.80 6.30 20.15
N ALA A 5 -9.95 6.76 18.91
CA ALA A 5 -8.86 7.41 18.18
C ALA A 5 -8.39 8.70 18.88
N ARG A 6 -9.31 9.52 19.41
CA ARG A 6 -8.96 10.73 20.19
C ARG A 6 -8.26 10.38 21.50
N GLU A 7 -8.78 9.42 22.26
CA GLU A 7 -8.18 8.94 23.51
C GLU A 7 -6.77 8.38 23.24
N HIS A 8 -6.57 7.64 22.15
CA HIS A 8 -5.26 7.22 21.69
C HIS A 8 -4.35 8.42 21.38
N ASN A 9 -4.82 9.34 20.51
CA ASN A 9 -4.08 10.52 20.05
C ASN A 9 -3.66 11.44 21.21
N GLU A 10 -4.40 11.48 22.32
CA GLU A 10 -4.01 12.24 23.51
C GLU A 10 -2.72 11.70 24.16
N ALA A 11 -2.53 10.37 24.13
CA ALA A 11 -1.39 9.67 24.68
C ALA A 11 -0.18 9.63 23.74
N VAL A 12 -0.38 9.83 22.43
CA VAL A 12 0.69 9.80 21.41
C VAL A 12 1.77 10.84 21.70
N ARG A 13 3.02 10.44 21.46
CA ARG A 13 4.24 11.23 21.56
C ARG A 13 5.08 11.01 20.29
N PRO A 14 6.08 11.86 19.98
CA PRO A 14 6.84 11.78 18.74
C PRO A 14 7.50 10.43 18.45
N ASN A 15 7.85 9.65 19.48
CA ASN A 15 8.47 8.34 19.33
C ASN A 15 7.51 7.17 19.58
N SER A 16 6.21 7.42 19.75
CA SER A 16 5.22 6.37 20.08
C SER A 16 5.20 5.26 19.04
N ALA A 17 5.29 5.59 17.75
CA ALA A 17 5.32 4.60 16.67
C ALA A 17 6.55 3.69 16.76
N GLU A 18 7.75 4.25 17.04
CA GLU A 18 8.96 3.46 17.21
C GLU A 18 8.95 2.61 18.48
N ILE A 19 8.39 3.11 19.59
CA ILE A 19 8.25 2.35 20.82
C ILE A 19 7.29 1.17 20.63
N GLU A 20 6.18 1.35 19.93
CA GLU A 20 5.25 0.27 19.64
C GLU A 20 5.90 -0.82 18.78
N ARG A 21 6.67 -0.45 17.75
CA ARG A 21 7.46 -1.41 16.97
C ARG A 21 8.47 -2.17 17.84
N LEU A 22 9.17 -1.48 18.74
CA LEU A 22 10.11 -2.10 19.66
C LEU A 22 9.41 -3.10 20.59
N ARG A 23 8.22 -2.75 21.08
CA ARG A 23 7.38 -3.57 21.95
C ARG A 23 6.91 -4.84 21.26
N LEU A 24 6.44 -4.73 20.02
CA LEU A 24 5.98 -5.88 19.22
C LEU A 24 7.12 -6.82 18.83
N ALA A 25 8.30 -6.26 18.49
CA ALA A 25 9.45 -7.06 18.07
C ALA A 25 10.22 -7.70 19.23
N PHE A 26 10.25 -7.04 20.39
CA PHE A 26 11.10 -7.41 21.53
C PHE A 26 10.35 -7.33 22.88
N PRO A 27 9.20 -8.01 23.03
CA PRO A 27 8.38 -7.91 24.23
C PRO A 27 9.10 -8.35 25.51
N GLU A 28 10.06 -9.27 25.42
CA GLU A 28 10.86 -9.75 26.55
C GLU A 28 11.82 -8.69 27.13
N TYR A 29 11.94 -7.53 26.50
CA TYR A 29 12.70 -6.40 27.04
C TYR A 29 11.84 -5.39 27.79
N PHE A 30 10.53 -5.61 27.88
CA PHE A 30 9.63 -4.84 28.72
C PHE A 30 9.30 -5.63 30.00
N ASP A 31 9.12 -4.93 31.12
CA ASP A 31 8.63 -5.54 32.36
C ASP A 31 7.10 -5.50 32.46
N ALA A 32 6.54 -6.00 33.57
CA ALA A 32 5.10 -6.04 33.77
C ALA A 32 4.46 -4.65 33.96
N GLN A 33 5.27 -3.60 34.11
CA GLN A 33 4.89 -2.19 34.20
C GLN A 33 5.20 -1.44 32.90
N ASP A 34 5.55 -2.16 31.82
CA ASP A 34 5.89 -1.63 30.50
C ASP A 34 7.16 -0.77 30.48
N ALA A 35 8.07 -0.95 31.45
CA ALA A 35 9.36 -0.28 31.45
C ALA A 35 10.39 -1.05 30.59
N PHE A 36 11.08 -0.35 29.70
CA PHE A 36 12.12 -0.92 28.83
C PHE A 36 13.43 -1.20 29.58
N ARG A 37 13.87 -2.47 29.56
CA ARG A 37 15.12 -2.96 30.16
C ARG A 37 16.32 -2.75 29.22
N LEU A 38 16.78 -1.49 29.16
CA LEU A 38 17.90 -1.07 28.31
C LEU A 38 19.19 -1.87 28.57
N ASP A 39 19.48 -2.17 29.83
CA ASP A 39 20.66 -2.94 30.24
C ASP A 39 20.67 -4.35 29.63
N ARG A 40 19.51 -5.02 29.63
CA ARG A 40 19.35 -6.34 29.01
C ARG A 40 19.51 -6.25 27.49
N PHE A 41 18.97 -5.21 26.87
CA PHE A 41 19.08 -4.99 25.42
C PHE A 41 20.53 -4.73 25.00
N GLU A 42 21.25 -3.88 25.73
CA GLU A 42 22.68 -3.64 25.51
C GLU A 42 23.53 -4.91 25.68
N GLN A 43 23.19 -5.77 26.65
CA GLN A 43 23.88 -7.04 26.84
C GLN A 43 23.67 -7.99 25.65
N MET A 44 22.44 -8.07 25.13
CA MET A 44 22.15 -8.85 23.92
C MET A 44 22.97 -8.35 22.72
N LEU A 45 23.02 -7.03 22.50
CA LEU A 45 23.81 -6.45 21.40
C LEU A 45 25.31 -6.75 21.51
N LYS A 46 25.84 -6.93 22.72
CA LYS A 46 27.25 -7.30 22.98
C LYS A 46 27.52 -8.80 22.86
N SER A 47 26.48 -9.64 22.90
CA SER A 47 26.60 -11.10 22.92
C SER A 47 26.91 -11.68 21.53
N GLU A 48 26.51 -10.98 20.47
CA GLU A 48 26.90 -11.27 19.09
C GLU A 48 27.96 -10.26 18.63
N ALA A 49 28.78 -10.65 17.64
CA ALA A 49 29.79 -9.79 17.04
C ALA A 49 29.16 -8.72 16.10
N ILE A 50 28.18 -7.97 16.61
CA ILE A 50 27.55 -6.85 15.91
C ILE A 50 28.52 -5.67 15.96
N ASN A 51 28.87 -5.12 14.80
CA ASN A 51 29.75 -3.97 14.72
C ASN A 51 28.96 -2.69 15.10
N LEU A 52 29.24 -2.14 16.29
CA LEU A 52 28.60 -0.92 16.76
C LEU A 52 29.32 0.32 16.21
N SER A 53 28.68 1.03 15.28
CA SER A 53 29.20 2.33 14.81
C SER A 53 28.86 3.46 15.79
N ARG A 54 29.79 4.40 15.94
CA ARG A 54 29.56 5.71 16.59
C ARG A 54 29.53 6.86 15.58
N GLU A 55 29.77 6.58 14.30
CA GLU A 55 29.66 7.53 13.20
C GLU A 55 28.28 7.39 12.54
N GLY A 56 27.59 8.51 12.33
CA GLY A 56 26.29 8.57 11.65
C GLY A 56 26.03 9.95 11.08
N TYR A 57 25.32 10.00 9.95
CA TYR A 57 24.79 11.22 9.33
C TYR A 57 23.28 11.28 9.61
N GLU A 58 22.77 12.45 10.02
CA GLU A 58 21.34 12.65 10.27
C GLU A 58 20.79 13.76 9.36
N LEU A 59 19.70 13.48 8.64
CA LEU A 59 18.91 14.50 7.97
C LEU A 59 18.11 15.30 9.01
N ARG A 60 18.49 16.56 9.23
CA ARG A 60 17.77 17.49 10.12
C ARG A 60 16.97 18.51 9.33
N PHE A 61 15.69 18.65 9.66
CA PHE A 61 14.80 19.65 9.07
C PHE A 61 13.77 20.14 10.10
N LEU A 62 13.30 21.37 9.92
CA LEU A 62 12.23 21.94 10.74
C LEU A 62 10.94 21.14 10.53
N GLY A 63 10.25 20.75 11.60
CA GLY A 63 9.03 19.96 11.51
C GLY A 63 9.23 18.44 11.62
N LYS A 64 10.48 17.95 11.66
CA LYS A 64 10.76 16.51 11.79
C LYS A 64 10.08 15.85 13.00
N THR A 65 10.18 16.46 14.19
CA THR A 65 9.53 15.95 15.41
C THR A 65 8.00 15.92 15.29
N TYR A 66 7.42 16.92 14.63
CA TYR A 66 5.98 16.97 14.36
C TYR A 66 5.58 15.88 13.35
N ALA A 67 6.35 15.68 12.28
CA ALA A 67 6.12 14.65 11.29
C ALA A 67 6.17 13.23 11.89
N LYS A 68 7.08 13.00 12.86
CA LYS A 68 7.13 11.76 13.65
C LYS A 68 5.89 11.57 14.53
N TYR A 69 5.45 12.64 15.19
CA TYR A 69 4.22 12.64 15.96
C TYR A 69 3.01 12.29 15.08
N GLN A 70 2.88 12.88 13.89
CA GLN A 70 1.80 12.58 12.94
C GLN A 70 1.78 11.12 12.49
N ALA A 71 2.96 10.50 12.31
CA ALA A 71 3.05 9.09 11.94
C ALA A 71 2.53 8.14 13.02
N GLY A 72 2.43 8.61 14.28
CA GLY A 72 1.88 7.86 15.40
C GLY A 72 0.40 8.15 15.69
N LEU A 73 -0.25 9.05 14.95
CA LEU A 73 -1.67 9.36 15.15
C LEU A 73 -2.57 8.32 14.48
N GLU A 74 -3.71 8.06 15.11
CA GLU A 74 -4.83 7.37 14.48
C GLU A 74 -5.74 8.36 13.75
N SER A 75 -6.30 7.93 12.62
CA SER A 75 -7.21 8.76 11.83
C SER A 75 -8.53 8.98 12.59
N GLU A 76 -8.99 10.23 12.60
CA GLU A 76 -10.33 10.62 13.12
C GLU A 76 -11.40 10.64 12.00
N THR A 77 -11.09 10.06 10.84
CA THR A 77 -12.05 9.89 9.75
C THR A 77 -12.75 8.53 9.83
N VAL A 78 -13.95 8.44 9.28
CA VAL A 78 -14.68 7.18 9.05
C VAL A 78 -14.64 6.80 7.58
N ILE A 79 -14.84 5.52 7.30
CA ILE A 79 -14.83 4.94 5.96
C ILE A 79 -16.27 4.83 5.45
N VAL A 80 -16.57 5.55 4.38
CA VAL A 80 -17.91 5.65 3.77
C VAL A 80 -17.93 4.88 2.45
N PRO A 81 -18.50 3.65 2.40
CA PRO A 81 -18.60 2.89 1.15
C PRO A 81 -19.62 3.50 0.18
N ASP A 82 -19.25 3.69 -1.10
CA ASP A 82 -20.18 4.15 -2.13
C ASP A 82 -21.11 3.00 -2.56
N MET A 83 -22.29 2.90 -1.93
CA MET A 83 -23.19 1.76 -2.11
C MET A 83 -23.70 1.64 -3.55
N GLU A 84 -23.96 2.75 -4.23
CA GLU A 84 -24.45 2.74 -5.61
C GLU A 84 -23.36 2.26 -6.57
N HIS A 85 -22.15 2.84 -6.49
CA HIS A 85 -21.02 2.43 -7.33
C HIS A 85 -20.63 0.97 -7.06
N ASN A 86 -20.57 0.57 -5.78
CA ASN A 86 -20.17 -0.77 -5.36
C ASN A 86 -21.19 -1.85 -5.71
N ALA A 87 -22.46 -1.50 -5.91
CA ALA A 87 -23.50 -2.45 -6.33
C ALA A 87 -23.52 -2.71 -7.85
N GLN A 88 -22.82 -1.91 -8.66
CA GLN A 88 -22.79 -2.10 -10.11
C GLN A 88 -22.21 -3.48 -10.48
N PRO A 89 -22.74 -4.16 -11.51
CA PRO A 89 -22.33 -5.53 -11.87
C PRO A 89 -20.82 -5.71 -12.05
N GLU A 90 -20.14 -4.71 -12.61
CA GLU A 90 -18.70 -4.70 -12.82
C GLU A 90 -17.88 -4.53 -11.52
N ASN A 91 -18.44 -3.90 -10.47
CA ASN A 91 -17.71 -3.54 -9.25
C ASN A 91 -18.05 -4.43 -8.05
N ARG A 92 -19.21 -5.08 -8.06
CA ARG A 92 -19.74 -5.86 -6.93
C ARG A 92 -18.75 -6.89 -6.38
N GLU A 93 -18.12 -7.62 -7.29
CA GLU A 93 -17.16 -8.69 -6.97
C GLU A 93 -15.71 -8.25 -7.17
N SER A 94 -15.47 -6.96 -7.46
CA SER A 94 -14.12 -6.43 -7.63
C SER A 94 -13.32 -6.52 -6.34
N GLU A 95 -12.05 -6.85 -6.49
CA GLU A 95 -11.05 -6.82 -5.43
C GLU A 95 -10.15 -5.58 -5.49
N ASN A 96 -10.30 -4.76 -6.51
CA ASN A 96 -9.64 -3.46 -6.59
C ASN A 96 -10.36 -2.40 -5.73
N LEU A 97 -9.59 -1.44 -5.22
CA LEU A 97 -10.05 -0.38 -4.33
C LEU A 97 -9.70 1.01 -4.86
N TYR A 98 -10.61 1.95 -4.65
CA TYR A 98 -10.38 3.39 -4.80
C TYR A 98 -10.88 4.10 -3.54
N ILE A 99 -9.98 4.83 -2.87
CA ILE A 99 -10.26 5.59 -1.66
C ILE A 99 -10.13 7.08 -1.97
N VAL A 100 -11.19 7.83 -1.73
CA VAL A 100 -11.22 9.29 -1.87
C VAL A 100 -11.01 9.91 -0.49
N GLY A 101 -9.94 10.66 -0.30
CA GLY A 101 -9.61 11.28 0.98
C GLY A 101 -8.14 11.70 1.07
N ASP A 102 -7.73 12.31 2.18
CA ASP A 102 -6.31 12.55 2.44
C ASP A 102 -5.59 11.21 2.53
N ASN A 103 -4.43 11.13 1.89
CA ASN A 103 -3.67 9.90 1.83
C ASN A 103 -3.02 9.53 3.17
N LEU A 104 -2.77 10.48 4.08
CA LEU A 104 -2.30 10.16 5.42
C LEU A 104 -3.38 9.41 6.22
N ASP A 105 -4.62 9.88 6.17
CA ASP A 105 -5.77 9.20 6.78
C ASP A 105 -6.03 7.84 6.13
N ALA A 106 -6.00 7.75 4.80
CA ALA A 106 -6.18 6.50 4.09
C ALA A 106 -5.10 5.47 4.45
N LEU A 107 -3.83 5.88 4.52
CA LEU A 107 -2.74 5.01 4.97
C LEU A 107 -2.95 4.57 6.42
N GLY A 108 -3.38 5.47 7.30
CA GLY A 108 -3.70 5.16 8.70
C GLY A 108 -4.78 4.09 8.83
N HIS A 109 -5.86 4.19 8.04
CA HIS A 109 -6.89 3.15 7.95
C HIS A 109 -6.33 1.85 7.37
N LEU A 110 -5.61 1.91 6.24
CA LEU A 110 -5.09 0.71 5.58
C LEU A 110 -4.13 -0.07 6.47
N VAL A 111 -3.35 0.59 7.35
CA VAL A 111 -2.43 -0.11 8.26
C VAL A 111 -3.17 -1.08 9.20
N LYS A 112 -4.45 -0.85 9.52
CA LYS A 112 -5.22 -1.73 10.40
C LYS A 112 -5.52 -3.11 9.80
N SER A 113 -5.60 -3.22 8.47
CA SER A 113 -6.01 -4.47 7.78
C SER A 113 -5.12 -4.91 6.63
N TYR A 114 -4.21 -4.06 6.16
CA TYR A 114 -3.31 -4.33 5.03
C TYR A 114 -1.81 -4.24 5.39
N ALA A 115 -1.47 -4.08 6.69
CA ALA A 115 -0.08 -4.11 7.13
C ALA A 115 0.60 -5.42 6.70
N GLY A 116 1.79 -5.33 6.09
CA GLY A 116 2.52 -6.50 5.61
C GLY A 116 1.98 -7.16 4.33
N MET A 117 0.99 -6.57 3.65
CA MET A 117 0.30 -7.23 2.52
C MET A 117 0.60 -6.60 1.15
N VAL A 118 1.14 -5.38 1.09
CA VAL A 118 1.35 -4.66 -0.17
C VAL A 118 2.63 -5.11 -0.84
N LYS A 119 2.54 -5.62 -2.08
CA LYS A 119 3.71 -6.08 -2.84
C LYS A 119 4.48 -4.91 -3.47
N CYS A 120 3.75 -3.96 -4.04
CA CYS A 120 4.31 -2.86 -4.79
C CYS A 120 3.65 -1.54 -4.38
N ILE A 121 4.45 -0.55 -4.04
CA ILE A 121 3.99 0.83 -3.95
C ILE A 121 4.61 1.61 -5.10
N TYR A 122 3.80 2.28 -5.90
CA TYR A 122 4.28 3.28 -6.85
C TYR A 122 3.62 4.60 -6.51
N ILE A 123 4.40 5.66 -6.33
CA ILE A 123 3.87 6.99 -6.07
C ILE A 123 4.54 8.05 -6.95
N ASP A 124 3.76 9.07 -7.25
CA ASP A 124 4.18 10.27 -7.96
C ASP A 124 3.82 11.51 -7.14
N PRO A 125 4.55 11.77 -6.02
CA PRO A 125 4.27 12.91 -5.17
C PRO A 125 4.52 14.25 -5.90
N PRO A 126 4.06 15.39 -5.36
CA PRO A 126 4.43 16.71 -5.87
C PRO A 126 5.96 16.90 -5.88
N TYR A 127 6.54 17.45 -6.94
CA TYR A 127 8.01 17.55 -7.10
C TYR A 127 8.61 18.78 -6.42
N ASN A 128 7.77 19.68 -5.93
CA ASN A 128 8.13 20.96 -5.33
C ASN A 128 8.92 21.86 -6.29
N THR A 129 8.50 21.91 -7.55
CA THR A 129 9.16 22.72 -8.60
C THR A 129 8.96 24.23 -8.44
N GLY A 130 8.06 24.64 -7.54
CA GLY A 130 7.55 26.01 -7.40
C GLY A 130 6.51 26.39 -8.45
N SER A 131 6.25 25.54 -9.45
CA SER A 131 5.23 25.74 -10.50
C SER A 131 4.14 24.66 -10.53
N ASP A 132 4.32 23.59 -9.75
CA ASP A 132 3.38 22.49 -9.58
C ASP A 132 2.29 22.76 -8.54
N GLY A 133 2.33 23.93 -7.89
CA GLY A 133 1.32 24.37 -6.93
C GLY A 133 1.44 23.72 -5.56
N PHE A 134 2.51 22.97 -5.28
CA PHE A 134 2.68 22.37 -3.95
C PHE A 134 2.78 23.45 -2.88
N VAL A 135 1.90 23.33 -1.89
CA VAL A 135 1.88 24.17 -0.69
C VAL A 135 1.53 23.28 0.49
N TYR A 136 2.28 23.38 1.58
CA TYR A 136 1.96 22.66 2.81
C TYR A 136 0.70 23.26 3.45
N GLN A 137 -0.41 22.50 3.40
CA GLN A 137 -1.73 22.97 3.83
C GLN A 137 -2.19 22.38 5.16
N ASP A 138 -1.41 21.47 5.75
CA ASP A 138 -1.79 20.78 6.98
C ASP A 138 -2.12 21.78 8.10
N ASP A 139 -3.28 21.58 8.72
CA ASP A 139 -3.68 22.36 9.87
C ASP A 139 -3.14 21.66 11.10
N PHE A 140 -2.13 22.28 11.72
CA PHE A 140 -1.53 21.74 12.92
C PHE A 140 -2.55 21.58 14.05
N GLY A 141 -3.68 22.30 14.06
CA GLY A 141 -4.70 22.16 15.11
C GLY A 141 -4.24 22.55 16.52
N PHE A 142 -3.00 23.02 16.66
CA PHE A 142 -2.34 23.34 17.91
C PHE A 142 -1.87 24.80 17.93
N THR A 143 -2.00 25.44 19.10
CA THR A 143 -1.22 26.62 19.42
C THR A 143 0.25 26.23 19.66
N ALA A 144 1.17 27.19 19.55
CA ALA A 144 2.59 26.93 19.78
C ALA A 144 2.85 26.28 21.16
N ARG A 145 2.11 26.72 22.20
CA ARG A 145 2.23 26.18 23.55
C ARG A 145 1.73 24.73 23.65
N GLN A 146 0.58 24.42 23.05
CA GLN A 146 0.09 23.03 23.00
C GLN A 146 1.06 22.11 22.27
N LEU A 147 1.68 22.61 21.20
CA LEU A 147 2.68 21.86 20.44
C LEU A 147 3.95 21.61 21.28
N VAL A 148 4.45 22.62 22.02
CA VAL A 148 5.54 22.44 23.00
C VAL A 148 5.20 21.36 24.02
N ASP A 149 4.00 21.42 24.61
CA ASP A 149 3.56 20.47 25.64
C ASP A 149 3.40 19.04 25.07
N LYS A 150 2.98 18.91 23.81
CA LYS A 150 2.75 17.61 23.17
C LYS A 150 4.00 16.93 22.64
N ILE A 151 4.88 17.67 21.96
CA ILE A 151 6.02 17.09 21.24
C ILE A 151 7.39 17.49 21.79
N GLY A 152 7.42 18.29 22.86
CA GLY A 152 8.65 18.57 23.63
C GLY A 152 9.68 19.43 22.91
N ILE A 153 9.24 20.29 21.98
CA ILE A 153 10.13 21.21 21.26
C ILE A 153 10.17 22.60 21.90
N SER A 154 11.10 23.45 21.49
CA SER A 154 11.15 24.83 21.99
C SER A 154 9.97 25.67 21.45
N GLU A 155 9.57 26.71 22.18
CA GLU A 155 8.47 27.59 21.73
C GLU A 155 8.79 28.31 20.42
N ASP A 156 10.07 28.69 20.20
CA ASP A 156 10.52 29.26 18.94
C ASP A 156 10.35 28.26 17.78
N GLU A 157 10.79 27.02 17.99
CA GLU A 157 10.65 25.96 16.99
C GLU A 157 9.17 25.67 16.70
N ALA A 158 8.32 25.61 17.73
CA ALA A 158 6.88 25.43 17.58
C ALA A 158 6.25 26.52 16.71
N ARG A 159 6.58 27.79 16.96
CA ARG A 159 6.10 28.89 16.11
C ARG A 159 6.57 28.74 14.67
N ARG A 160 7.84 28.38 14.45
CA ARG A 160 8.40 28.18 13.11
C ARG A 160 7.75 27.01 12.37
N VAL A 161 7.39 25.95 13.08
CA VAL A 161 6.62 24.82 12.53
C VAL A 161 5.25 25.28 12.08
N LEU A 162 4.50 26.00 12.93
CA LEU A 162 3.18 26.54 12.59
C LEU A 162 3.24 27.50 11.37
N ASP A 163 4.26 28.35 11.32
CA ASP A 163 4.53 29.27 10.22
C ASP A 163 4.89 28.57 8.89
N MET A 164 5.04 27.25 8.88
CA MET A 164 5.33 26.48 7.67
C MET A 164 4.10 26.29 6.78
N ARG A 165 2.89 26.43 7.35
CA ARG A 165 1.63 26.41 6.60
C ARG A 165 1.67 27.48 5.50
N GLY A 166 1.27 27.10 4.30
CA GLY A 166 1.31 27.99 3.13
C GLY A 166 2.68 28.08 2.44
N LYS A 167 3.69 27.33 2.87
CA LYS A 167 5.04 27.35 2.27
C LYS A 167 5.33 26.10 1.44
N SER A 168 6.29 26.24 0.52
CA SER A 168 6.83 25.20 -0.36
C SER A 168 8.32 24.95 -0.11
N SER A 169 8.79 25.15 1.13
CA SER A 169 10.20 24.89 1.47
C SER A 169 10.48 23.39 1.55
N HIS A 170 11.75 22.99 1.41
CA HIS A 170 12.18 21.59 1.59
C HIS A 170 11.72 21.00 2.93
N SER A 171 11.77 21.78 4.02
CA SER A 171 11.26 21.33 5.32
C SER A 171 9.76 21.06 5.32
N ALA A 172 8.98 21.84 4.56
CA ALA A 172 7.54 21.65 4.42
C ALA A 172 7.23 20.38 3.64
N TRP A 173 7.95 20.16 2.53
CA TRP A 173 7.83 18.95 1.72
C TRP A 173 8.25 17.69 2.51
N LEU A 174 9.36 17.75 3.25
CA LEU A 174 9.82 16.65 4.11
C LEU A 174 8.84 16.35 5.24
N THR A 175 8.27 17.38 5.89
CA THR A 175 7.24 17.22 6.93
C THR A 175 5.98 16.55 6.37
N PHE A 176 5.60 16.89 5.13
CA PHE A 176 4.48 16.25 4.43
C PHE A 176 4.76 14.79 4.07
N MET A 177 5.94 14.48 3.54
CA MET A 177 6.26 13.13 3.03
C MET A 177 6.60 12.12 4.14
N TYR A 178 7.22 12.56 5.23
CA TYR A 178 7.69 11.66 6.31
C TYR A 178 6.60 10.71 6.82
N PRO A 179 5.43 11.17 7.32
CA PRO A 179 4.46 10.27 7.95
C PRO A 179 3.84 9.32 6.92
N ARG A 180 3.65 9.78 5.68
CA ARG A 180 3.13 8.97 4.57
C ARG A 180 4.07 7.82 4.23
N LEU A 181 5.38 8.10 4.12
CA LEU A 181 6.38 7.07 3.86
C LEU A 181 6.54 6.10 5.05
N ALA A 182 6.41 6.61 6.28
CA ALA A 182 6.47 5.78 7.48
C ALA A 182 5.31 4.76 7.54
N LEU A 183 4.08 5.17 7.23
CA LEU A 183 2.92 4.26 7.17
C LEU A 183 2.99 3.35 5.92
N ALA A 184 3.45 3.86 4.78
CA ALA A 184 3.65 3.05 3.57
C ALA A 184 4.62 1.87 3.80
N LYS A 185 5.67 2.05 4.62
CA LYS A 185 6.57 0.97 5.02
C LYS A 185 5.86 -0.14 5.80
N GLU A 186 4.91 0.19 6.66
CA GLU A 186 4.14 -0.80 7.42
C GLU A 186 3.28 -1.67 6.50
N LEU A 187 2.69 -1.05 5.48
CA LEU A 187 1.85 -1.72 4.48
C LEU A 187 2.62 -2.71 3.61
N LEU A 188 3.89 -2.44 3.30
CA LEU A 188 4.68 -3.32 2.45
C LEU A 188 4.79 -4.73 3.06
N SER A 189 4.67 -5.75 2.21
CA SER A 189 5.11 -7.11 2.50
C SER A 189 6.62 -7.16 2.70
N ASP A 190 7.10 -8.22 3.35
CA ASP A 190 8.53 -8.38 3.66
C ASP A 190 9.42 -8.35 2.41
N ASP A 191 8.94 -8.90 1.30
CA ASP A 191 9.58 -8.86 -0.02
C ASP A 191 8.99 -7.76 -0.94
N GLY A 192 8.27 -6.81 -0.35
CA GLY A 192 7.64 -5.68 -1.00
C GLY A 192 8.60 -4.54 -1.31
N VAL A 193 8.24 -3.71 -2.28
CA VAL A 193 9.08 -2.62 -2.81
C VAL A 193 8.27 -1.34 -3.06
N ILE A 194 8.89 -0.20 -2.80
CA ILE A 194 8.36 1.13 -3.12
C ILE A 194 9.20 1.81 -4.21
N PHE A 195 8.51 2.41 -5.18
CA PHE A 195 9.05 3.24 -6.26
C PHE A 195 8.48 4.66 -6.15
N ILE A 196 9.35 5.67 -6.13
CA ILE A 196 8.92 7.06 -5.90
C ILE A 196 9.43 7.94 -7.03
N SER A 197 8.53 8.50 -7.85
CA SER A 197 8.94 9.41 -8.93
C SER A 197 9.33 10.76 -8.36
N ILE A 198 10.44 11.33 -8.82
CA ILE A 198 10.90 12.65 -8.37
C ILE A 198 11.82 13.31 -9.41
N ASP A 199 11.93 14.64 -9.39
CA ASP A 199 12.95 15.37 -10.16
C ASP A 199 14.10 15.88 -9.27
N ASP A 200 14.98 16.70 -9.84
CA ASP A 200 16.17 17.22 -9.15
C ASP A 200 15.86 18.08 -7.91
N ASN A 201 14.65 18.64 -7.76
CA ASN A 201 14.33 19.58 -6.67
C ASN A 201 14.37 18.91 -5.29
N GLU A 202 13.88 17.66 -5.21
CA GLU A 202 13.76 16.93 -3.94
C GLU A 202 14.45 15.55 -3.95
N GLN A 203 15.07 15.11 -5.06
CA GLN A 203 15.65 13.75 -5.13
C GLN A 203 16.63 13.43 -3.99
N ALA A 204 17.49 14.38 -3.61
CA ALA A 204 18.47 14.18 -2.55
C ALA A 204 17.79 14.11 -1.17
N ASN A 205 16.84 15.02 -0.93
CA ASN A 205 16.08 15.09 0.31
C ASN A 205 15.23 13.82 0.50
N LEU A 206 14.56 13.37 -0.56
CA LEU A 206 13.81 12.13 -0.59
C LEU A 206 14.71 10.91 -0.34
N LYS A 207 15.88 10.83 -0.98
CA LYS A 207 16.83 9.72 -0.77
C LYS A 207 17.22 9.62 0.69
N LEU A 208 17.63 10.73 1.30
CA LEU A 208 18.04 10.76 2.72
C LEU A 208 16.87 10.48 3.67
N LEU A 209 15.66 10.96 3.33
CA LEU A 209 14.45 10.65 4.09
C LEU A 209 14.11 9.14 4.02
N CYS A 210 14.23 8.53 2.84
CA CYS A 210 14.03 7.09 2.67
C CYS A 210 15.12 6.27 3.37
N ASP A 211 16.38 6.71 3.38
CA ASP A 211 17.44 6.06 4.16
C ASP A 211 17.11 6.02 5.65
N GLU A 212 16.54 7.11 6.20
CA GLU A 212 16.11 7.14 7.60
C GLU A 212 14.91 6.22 7.86
N ILE A 213 13.91 6.21 6.97
CA ILE A 213 12.66 5.45 7.18
C ILE A 213 12.84 3.96 6.88
N PHE A 214 13.42 3.61 5.74
CA PHE A 214 13.55 2.23 5.28
C PHE A 214 14.86 1.59 5.73
N GLY A 215 15.87 2.38 6.09
CA GLY A 215 17.24 1.90 6.31
C GLY A 215 18.04 1.91 5.00
N GLU A 216 19.25 2.47 5.03
CA GLU A 216 20.12 2.60 3.86
C GLU A 216 20.40 1.25 3.17
N GLN A 217 20.54 0.17 3.95
CA GLN A 217 20.76 -1.18 3.44
C GLN A 217 19.61 -1.70 2.57
N ASN A 218 18.42 -1.14 2.73
CA ASN A 218 17.22 -1.53 1.98
C ASN A 218 17.05 -0.76 0.66
N PHE A 219 18.02 0.10 0.31
CA PHE A 219 18.07 0.75 -0.98
C PHE A 219 18.32 -0.26 -2.11
N VAL A 220 17.42 -0.33 -3.09
CA VAL A 220 17.53 -1.25 -4.23
C VAL A 220 18.32 -0.61 -5.36
N ALA A 221 17.86 0.55 -5.83
CA ALA A 221 18.48 1.32 -6.91
C ALA A 221 17.82 2.71 -7.02
N SER A 222 18.50 3.63 -7.70
CA SER A 222 17.88 4.84 -8.23
C SER A 222 17.80 4.70 -9.75
N PHE A 223 16.57 4.56 -10.27
CA PHE A 223 16.36 4.46 -11.71
C PHE A 223 16.34 5.84 -12.34
N VAL A 224 16.88 5.93 -13.56
CA VAL A 224 16.84 7.14 -14.37
C VAL A 224 15.75 6.99 -15.42
N ILE A 225 14.79 7.91 -15.42
CA ILE A 225 13.62 7.89 -16.29
C ILE A 225 13.85 8.87 -17.44
N VAL A 226 14.11 8.39 -18.66
CA VAL A 226 14.38 9.26 -19.80
C VAL A 226 13.07 9.90 -20.30
N ARG A 227 12.89 11.20 -20.07
CA ARG A 227 11.66 11.94 -20.35
C ARG A 227 11.61 12.52 -21.75
N SER A 228 12.67 13.21 -22.16
CA SER A 228 12.75 13.97 -23.42
C SER A 228 14.19 14.29 -23.81
N GLU A 229 14.51 14.27 -25.10
CA GLU A 229 15.69 14.96 -25.65
C GLU A 229 15.22 16.32 -26.17
N GLY A 230 15.51 17.40 -25.45
CA GLY A 230 15.10 18.74 -25.87
C GLY A 230 15.48 19.78 -24.83
N GLY A 231 16.12 20.87 -25.28
CA GLY A 231 16.59 21.94 -24.42
C GLY A 231 17.44 22.95 -25.16
N GLY A 232 17.03 23.35 -26.37
CA GLY A 232 17.77 24.33 -27.17
C GLY A 232 17.92 25.71 -26.50
N LEU A 233 17.16 25.96 -25.44
CA LEU A 233 17.21 27.17 -24.60
C LEU A 233 17.82 26.91 -23.20
N ALA A 234 18.23 25.67 -22.91
CA ALA A 234 18.84 25.34 -21.62
C ALA A 234 20.19 26.08 -21.52
N LYS A 235 20.34 26.89 -20.46
CA LYS A 235 21.51 27.76 -20.30
C LYS A 235 22.77 27.03 -19.86
N GLN A 236 22.63 25.88 -19.20
CA GLN A 236 23.74 25.12 -18.61
C GLN A 236 23.78 23.68 -19.12
N ALA A 237 22.73 22.90 -18.84
CA ALA A 237 22.60 21.53 -19.30
C ALA A 237 21.13 21.22 -19.61
N VAL A 238 20.91 20.35 -20.58
CA VAL A 238 19.56 19.84 -20.89
C VAL A 238 19.22 18.75 -19.88
N ILE A 239 18.25 19.03 -19.01
CA ILE A 239 17.72 18.05 -18.06
C ILE A 239 16.68 17.21 -18.81
N GLY A 240 17.08 15.99 -19.18
CA GLY A 240 16.28 15.07 -20.01
C GLY A 240 15.67 13.90 -19.25
N HIS A 241 15.85 13.84 -17.93
CA HIS A 241 15.47 12.70 -17.11
C HIS A 241 14.87 13.13 -15.77
N ASP A 242 14.10 12.20 -15.19
CA ASP A 242 13.70 12.20 -13.77
C ASP A 242 14.38 11.02 -13.06
N TYR A 243 14.19 10.94 -11.75
CA TYR A 243 14.65 9.84 -10.91
C TYR A 243 13.47 9.01 -10.40
N LEU A 244 13.77 7.76 -10.07
CA LEU A 244 12.85 6.86 -9.40
C LEU A 244 13.62 6.08 -8.32
N PRO A 245 13.93 6.69 -7.16
CA PRO A 245 14.47 5.99 -6.00
C PRO A 245 13.58 4.83 -5.60
N THR A 246 14.21 3.69 -5.31
CA THR A 246 13.52 2.43 -5.03
C THR A 246 14.08 1.77 -3.78
N TYR A 247 13.19 1.39 -2.87
CA TYR A 247 13.52 0.74 -1.60
C TYR A 247 12.70 -0.53 -1.41
N ALA A 248 13.33 -1.57 -0.88
CA ALA A 248 12.63 -2.74 -0.38
C ALA A 248 12.19 -2.50 1.08
N LYS A 249 11.20 -3.25 1.57
CA LYS A 249 10.95 -3.31 3.02
C LYS A 249 12.09 -4.02 3.75
N ASN A 250 12.50 -5.17 3.21
CA ASN A 250 13.61 -5.97 3.71
C ASN A 250 14.41 -6.55 2.54
N ILE A 251 15.63 -6.06 2.34
CA ILE A 251 16.50 -6.46 1.22
C ILE A 251 16.88 -7.94 1.25
N ASP A 252 16.94 -8.56 2.42
CA ASP A 252 17.31 -9.97 2.57
C ASP A 252 16.19 -10.92 2.11
N LYS A 253 14.93 -10.45 2.18
CA LYS A 253 13.75 -11.17 1.68
C LYS A 253 13.34 -10.72 0.27
N PHE A 254 13.89 -9.59 -0.21
CA PHE A 254 13.52 -8.99 -1.48
C PHE A 254 13.90 -9.88 -2.67
N ILE A 255 12.90 -10.20 -3.49
CA ILE A 255 13.11 -10.88 -4.76
C ILE A 255 13.58 -9.85 -5.80
N PRO A 256 14.79 -9.99 -6.39
CA PRO A 256 15.31 -9.00 -7.31
C PRO A 256 14.39 -8.74 -8.51
N LEU A 257 14.27 -7.46 -8.88
CA LEU A 257 13.46 -7.05 -10.03
C LEU A 257 13.88 -7.80 -11.31
N GLY A 258 12.88 -8.33 -12.01
CA GLY A 258 13.05 -9.13 -13.21
C GLY A 258 12.40 -8.49 -14.44
N ARG A 259 12.85 -8.88 -15.63
CA ARG A 259 12.11 -8.64 -16.88
C ARG A 259 11.85 -9.97 -17.56
N PRO A 260 10.83 -10.07 -18.41
CA PRO A 260 10.61 -11.24 -19.23
C PRO A 260 11.90 -11.67 -19.93
N LYS A 261 12.21 -12.96 -19.88
CA LYS A 261 13.41 -13.52 -20.50
C LYS A 261 13.20 -13.62 -22.02
N ASP A 262 14.15 -13.10 -22.79
CA ASP A 262 14.22 -13.37 -24.22
C ASP A 262 14.84 -14.75 -24.43
N ILE A 263 13.99 -15.77 -24.56
CA ILE A 263 14.41 -17.17 -24.71
C ILE A 263 14.67 -17.47 -26.18
N ARG A 264 15.95 -17.60 -26.53
CA ARG A 264 16.41 -17.95 -27.89
C ARG A 264 16.86 -19.40 -28.04
N GLY A 265 17.03 -20.11 -26.91
CA GLY A 265 17.46 -21.50 -26.89
C GLY A 265 16.32 -22.48 -27.15
N LYS A 266 16.67 -23.76 -27.36
CA LYS A 266 15.68 -24.83 -27.51
C LYS A 266 14.93 -25.04 -26.18
N ILE A 267 13.60 -25.09 -26.24
CA ILE A 267 12.74 -25.49 -25.12
C ILE A 267 12.53 -27.01 -25.14
N ILE A 268 12.59 -27.62 -23.96
CA ILE A 268 12.28 -29.01 -23.71
C ILE A 268 11.28 -29.08 -22.55
N ASN A 269 10.34 -30.02 -22.61
CA ASN A 269 9.43 -30.28 -21.51
C ASN A 269 9.98 -31.44 -20.67
N LYS A 270 10.03 -31.26 -19.35
CA LYS A 270 10.42 -32.28 -18.37
C LYS A 270 9.38 -32.29 -17.27
N ASP A 271 8.67 -33.41 -17.14
CA ASP A 271 7.65 -33.62 -16.09
C ASP A 271 6.58 -32.51 -16.05
N GLY A 272 6.17 -32.00 -17.22
CA GLY A 272 5.16 -30.94 -17.32
C GLY A 272 5.69 -29.52 -17.12
N VAL A 273 7.00 -29.35 -16.88
CA VAL A 273 7.64 -28.04 -16.76
C VAL A 273 8.53 -27.77 -17.98
N ASP A 274 8.42 -26.58 -18.54
CA ASP A 274 9.24 -26.16 -19.67
C ASP A 274 10.60 -25.61 -19.20
N TYR A 275 11.67 -26.13 -19.81
CA TYR A 275 13.04 -25.69 -19.62
C TYR A 275 13.62 -25.24 -20.95
N TRP A 276 14.37 -24.14 -20.97
CA TRP A 276 15.19 -23.78 -22.12
C TRP A 276 16.65 -24.14 -21.86
N ILE A 277 17.34 -24.55 -22.93
CA ILE A 277 18.75 -24.94 -22.88
C ILE A 277 19.60 -23.70 -23.13
N GLU A 278 20.21 -23.18 -22.07
CA GLU A 278 21.17 -22.09 -22.16
C GLU A 278 22.54 -22.62 -22.55
N THR A 279 23.03 -22.25 -23.73
CA THR A 279 24.30 -22.76 -24.28
C THR A 279 25.47 -21.77 -24.20
N ASP A 280 25.22 -20.52 -23.79
CA ASP A 280 26.22 -19.43 -23.76
C ASP A 280 26.55 -18.94 -22.33
N TRP A 281 26.68 -19.89 -21.40
CA TRP A 281 27.00 -19.59 -20.00
C TRP A 281 28.40 -20.04 -19.60
N LEU A 282 28.87 -21.18 -20.11
CA LEU A 282 30.17 -21.75 -19.76
C LEU A 282 31.26 -21.19 -20.69
N ARG A 283 32.13 -20.35 -20.13
CA ARG A 283 33.19 -19.64 -20.88
C ARG A 283 34.58 -20.11 -20.45
N LYS A 284 35.55 -20.03 -21.36
CA LYS A 284 36.95 -20.40 -21.08
C LYS A 284 37.61 -19.47 -20.07
N GLU A 285 37.23 -18.20 -20.11
CA GLU A 285 37.75 -17.14 -19.26
C GLU A 285 36.60 -16.20 -18.88
N PHE A 286 36.56 -15.77 -17.63
CA PHE A 286 35.56 -14.83 -17.15
C PHE A 286 35.64 -13.49 -17.91
N GLY A 287 34.50 -12.97 -18.36
CA GLY A 287 34.42 -11.68 -19.04
C GLY A 287 34.85 -11.65 -20.52
N LYS A 288 35.39 -12.75 -21.08
CA LYS A 288 35.73 -12.83 -22.52
C LYS A 288 34.71 -13.65 -23.31
N TYR A 289 34.59 -13.36 -24.60
CA TYR A 289 33.79 -14.18 -25.51
C TYR A 289 34.53 -15.50 -25.80
N GLY A 290 33.80 -16.62 -25.73
CA GLY A 290 34.34 -17.93 -26.06
C GLY A 290 33.75 -19.05 -25.19
N THR A 291 32.97 -19.93 -25.81
CA THR A 291 32.40 -21.12 -25.16
C THR A 291 33.51 -22.09 -24.76
N CYS A 292 33.46 -22.61 -23.53
CA CYS A 292 34.28 -23.73 -23.11
C CYS A 292 33.54 -25.03 -23.43
N TYR A 293 34.11 -25.86 -24.31
CA TYR A 293 33.52 -27.16 -24.62
C TYR A 293 33.81 -28.16 -23.49
N TYR A 294 32.94 -29.16 -23.36
CA TYR A 294 33.01 -30.17 -22.30
C TYR A 294 34.38 -30.87 -22.23
N GLU A 295 34.94 -31.17 -23.40
CA GLU A 295 36.26 -31.81 -23.55
C GLU A 295 37.42 -30.90 -23.11
N GLU A 296 37.19 -29.58 -23.06
CA GLU A 296 38.20 -28.58 -22.75
C GLU A 296 38.17 -28.11 -21.29
N ILE A 297 37.15 -28.49 -20.50
CA ILE A 297 36.93 -27.97 -19.14
C ILE A 297 38.16 -28.16 -18.25
N VAL A 298 38.75 -29.36 -18.21
CA VAL A 298 39.93 -29.62 -17.36
C VAL A 298 41.09 -28.72 -17.74
N ARG A 299 41.26 -28.42 -19.03
CA ARG A 299 42.35 -27.61 -19.54
C ARG A 299 42.21 -26.13 -19.15
N TYR A 300 41.00 -25.57 -19.21
CA TYR A 300 40.78 -24.12 -18.98
C TYR A 300 40.26 -23.79 -17.59
N LEU A 301 39.46 -24.67 -16.99
CA LEU A 301 38.73 -24.43 -15.73
C LEU A 301 39.10 -25.42 -14.62
N GLY A 302 39.90 -26.45 -14.92
CA GLY A 302 40.41 -27.41 -13.94
C GLY A 302 39.47 -28.59 -13.64
N VAL A 303 39.99 -29.54 -12.83
CA VAL A 303 39.32 -30.80 -12.52
C VAL A 303 38.09 -30.60 -11.62
N GLU A 304 38.12 -29.64 -10.70
CA GLU A 304 37.01 -29.36 -9.80
C GLU A 304 35.76 -28.90 -10.56
N LYS A 305 35.94 -27.95 -11.50
CA LYS A 305 34.84 -27.53 -12.37
C LYS A 305 34.31 -28.67 -13.23
N LYS A 306 35.18 -29.57 -13.72
CA LYS A 306 34.73 -30.77 -14.46
C LYS A 306 33.85 -31.67 -13.60
N ARG A 307 34.20 -31.89 -12.33
CA ARG A 307 33.38 -32.68 -11.38
C ARG A 307 32.02 -32.04 -11.11
N GLU A 308 31.97 -30.72 -10.93
CA GLU A 308 30.71 -29.97 -10.79
C GLU A 308 29.81 -30.15 -12.01
N ILE A 309 30.39 -30.04 -13.22
CA ILE A 309 29.67 -30.21 -14.47
C ILE A 309 29.16 -31.66 -14.61
N ASP A 310 29.97 -32.65 -14.27
CA ASP A 310 29.56 -34.06 -14.32
C ASP A 310 28.42 -34.36 -13.35
N ALA A 311 28.52 -33.86 -12.11
CA ALA A 311 27.45 -33.97 -11.12
C ALA A 311 26.15 -33.29 -11.59
N GLY A 312 26.25 -32.12 -12.25
CA GLY A 312 25.11 -31.43 -12.83
C GLY A 312 24.49 -32.15 -14.04
N ILE A 313 25.28 -32.92 -14.79
CA ILE A 313 24.75 -33.79 -15.85
C ILE A 313 24.01 -34.99 -15.22
N GLU A 314 24.57 -35.58 -14.16
CA GLU A 314 23.95 -36.70 -13.42
C GLU A 314 22.64 -36.29 -12.72
N SER A 315 22.58 -35.11 -12.12
CA SER A 315 21.34 -34.55 -11.54
C SER A 315 20.32 -34.12 -12.59
N GLY A 316 20.77 -33.96 -13.84
CA GLY A 316 19.96 -33.48 -14.96
C GLY A 316 19.75 -31.95 -14.96
N ASP A 317 20.60 -31.20 -14.28
CA ASP A 317 20.67 -29.73 -14.35
C ASP A 317 21.37 -29.26 -15.63
N TYR A 318 22.27 -30.09 -16.18
CA TYR A 318 23.01 -29.86 -17.41
C TYR A 318 22.73 -30.94 -18.46
N VAL A 319 22.83 -30.55 -19.73
CA VAL A 319 22.71 -31.43 -20.89
C VAL A 319 23.87 -31.24 -21.84
N LEU A 320 24.31 -32.32 -22.47
CA LEU A 320 25.35 -32.27 -23.50
C LEU A 320 24.72 -32.01 -24.86
N VAL A 321 25.14 -30.92 -25.52
CA VAL A 321 24.66 -30.50 -26.83
C VAL A 321 25.78 -30.65 -27.86
N PRO A 322 25.71 -31.63 -28.78
CA PRO A 322 26.72 -31.82 -29.81
C PRO A 322 26.86 -30.58 -30.71
N LYS A 323 28.10 -30.16 -30.99
CA LYS A 323 28.43 -29.07 -31.93
C LYS A 323 29.69 -29.41 -32.73
N GLY A 324 29.49 -30.09 -33.85
CA GLY A 324 30.59 -30.58 -34.68
C GLY A 324 31.41 -31.62 -33.92
N GLN A 325 32.72 -31.38 -33.77
CA GLN A 325 33.64 -32.28 -33.05
C GLN A 325 33.70 -32.04 -31.53
N PHE A 326 32.98 -31.04 -31.03
CA PHE A 326 32.98 -30.65 -29.61
C PHE A 326 31.57 -30.73 -29.03
N THR A 327 31.50 -30.72 -27.70
CA THR A 327 30.23 -30.76 -26.98
C THR A 327 30.05 -29.50 -26.14
N ILE A 328 28.92 -28.82 -26.29
CA ILE A 328 28.55 -27.71 -25.40
C ILE A 328 27.85 -28.27 -24.17
N VAL A 329 28.18 -27.74 -23.00
CA VAL A 329 27.40 -27.95 -21.78
C VAL A 329 26.24 -26.96 -21.77
N GLY A 330 25.02 -27.45 -22.05
CA GLY A 330 23.79 -26.68 -21.92
C GLY A 330 23.29 -26.67 -20.48
N ARG A 331 22.97 -25.50 -19.93
CA ARG A 331 22.32 -25.38 -18.62
C ARG A 331 20.80 -25.35 -18.79
N LEU A 332 20.08 -26.23 -18.10
CA LEU A 332 18.62 -26.20 -18.10
C LEU A 332 18.12 -25.07 -17.21
N ARG A 333 17.24 -24.24 -17.76
CA ARG A 333 16.67 -23.08 -17.09
C ARG A 333 15.16 -23.14 -17.21
N ARG A 334 14.47 -23.17 -16.07
CA ARG A 334 13.00 -23.13 -16.02
C ARG A 334 12.48 -21.87 -16.72
N VAL A 335 11.58 -22.05 -17.68
CA VAL A 335 11.04 -20.94 -18.49
C VAL A 335 10.19 -19.99 -17.64
N ASP A 336 9.43 -20.54 -16.69
CA ASP A 336 8.48 -19.82 -15.84
C ASP A 336 9.15 -18.98 -14.74
N THR A 337 10.35 -19.36 -14.29
CA THR A 337 11.06 -18.65 -13.21
C THR A 337 12.31 -17.88 -13.67
N ASP A 338 12.79 -18.09 -14.90
CA ASP A 338 13.97 -17.39 -15.40
C ASP A 338 13.62 -15.98 -15.87
N THR A 339 14.38 -14.99 -15.39
CA THR A 339 14.16 -13.58 -15.69
C THR A 339 15.45 -12.92 -16.16
N SER A 340 15.30 -11.86 -16.95
CA SER A 340 16.41 -10.95 -17.26
C SER A 340 16.54 -9.92 -16.13
N LYS A 341 17.76 -9.44 -15.87
CA LYS A 341 17.97 -8.36 -14.91
C LYS A 341 17.25 -7.08 -15.35
N PHE A 342 16.66 -6.39 -14.38
CA PHE A 342 16.06 -5.07 -14.58
C PHE A 342 17.16 -4.01 -14.82
N TYR A 343 16.95 -3.11 -15.78
CA TYR A 343 17.97 -2.11 -16.16
C TYR A 343 17.70 -0.78 -15.47
N THR A 344 18.74 -0.10 -15.00
CA THR A 344 18.60 1.13 -14.20
C THR A 344 18.23 2.37 -15.01
N VAL A 345 18.40 2.34 -16.33
CA VAL A 345 17.99 3.43 -17.22
C VAL A 345 16.72 3.02 -17.97
N LEU A 346 15.58 3.56 -17.55
CA LEU A 346 14.28 3.25 -18.14
C LEU A 346 14.01 4.18 -19.31
N LYS A 347 13.95 3.57 -20.50
CA LYS A 347 13.58 4.20 -21.76
C LYS A 347 12.79 3.22 -22.61
N ARG A 348 11.84 3.71 -23.39
CA ARG A 348 11.19 2.90 -24.44
C ARG A 348 11.92 3.14 -25.75
N LEU A 349 12.18 2.08 -26.52
CA LEU A 349 12.75 2.22 -27.87
C LEU A 349 11.63 2.08 -28.91
N ASP A 350 11.72 2.80 -30.02
CA ASP A 350 10.75 2.77 -31.12
C ASP A 350 10.97 1.62 -32.11
N GLY A 351 11.41 0.44 -31.68
CA GLY A 351 11.65 -0.70 -32.57
C GLY A 351 12.84 -0.53 -33.54
N GLU A 352 13.18 0.71 -33.92
CA GLU A 352 14.35 1.11 -34.71
C GLU A 352 15.53 1.54 -33.82
N GLY A 353 15.32 1.62 -32.50
CA GLY A 353 16.37 1.84 -31.51
C GLY A 353 16.48 3.28 -30.98
N TYR A 354 15.57 4.18 -31.38
CA TYR A 354 15.48 5.54 -30.82
C TYR A 354 14.62 5.57 -29.56
N ALA A 355 15.01 6.39 -28.58
CA ALA A 355 14.22 6.55 -27.36
C ALA A 355 12.87 7.24 -27.66
N LYS A 356 11.75 6.55 -27.45
CA LYS A 356 10.45 7.20 -27.30
C LYS A 356 10.41 7.91 -25.95
N TYR A 357 10.28 9.22 -26.01
CA TYR A 357 10.11 10.12 -24.86
C TYR A 357 8.90 9.70 -24.02
N LEU A 358 9.17 9.30 -22.78
CA LEU A 358 8.17 8.79 -21.85
C LEU A 358 7.03 9.81 -21.65
N ASN A 359 7.33 11.12 -21.52
CA ASN A 359 6.29 12.15 -21.37
C ASN A 359 5.25 12.17 -22.51
N LYS A 360 5.67 11.93 -23.76
CA LYS A 360 4.73 11.90 -24.91
C LYS A 360 3.79 10.69 -24.85
N LEU A 361 4.24 9.58 -24.25
CA LEU A 361 3.43 8.39 -24.09
C LEU A 361 2.31 8.61 -23.07
N GLY A 362 2.57 9.27 -21.93
CA GLY A 362 1.53 9.58 -20.95
C GLY A 362 0.38 10.40 -21.55
N VAL A 363 0.71 11.43 -22.34
CA VAL A 363 -0.31 12.22 -23.07
C VAL A 363 -1.04 11.37 -24.10
N ALA A 364 -0.33 10.53 -24.86
CA ALA A 364 -0.95 9.62 -25.82
C ALA A 364 -1.86 8.59 -25.16
N ASN A 365 -1.50 8.08 -23.97
CA ASN A 365 -2.33 7.15 -23.20
C ASN A 365 -3.67 7.83 -22.83
N LEU A 366 -3.63 9.04 -22.25
CA LEU A 366 -4.85 9.79 -21.96
C LEU A 366 -5.65 10.15 -23.21
N SER A 367 -4.99 10.50 -24.30
CA SER A 367 -5.66 10.84 -25.57
C SER A 367 -6.41 9.62 -26.14
N SER A 368 -5.84 8.42 -26.01
CA SER A 368 -6.51 7.17 -26.39
C SER A 368 -7.76 6.87 -25.56
N LEU A 369 -7.89 7.50 -24.38
CA LEU A 369 -9.05 7.45 -23.49
C LEU A 369 -9.91 8.72 -23.58
N GLN A 370 -9.57 9.68 -24.45
CA GLN A 370 -10.25 10.97 -24.59
C GLN A 370 -10.27 11.78 -23.27
N LEU A 371 -9.16 11.77 -22.54
CA LEU A 371 -8.99 12.46 -21.25
C LEU A 371 -7.80 13.44 -21.22
N ASP A 372 -7.03 13.54 -22.31
CA ASP A 372 -5.81 14.38 -22.38
C ASP A 372 -6.08 15.87 -22.16
N SER A 373 -7.32 16.30 -22.43
CA SER A 373 -7.75 17.67 -22.17
C SER A 373 -7.98 17.98 -20.68
N PHE A 374 -8.13 16.98 -19.80
CA PHE A 374 -8.58 17.19 -18.42
C PHE A 374 -7.48 17.08 -17.37
N PHE A 375 -6.32 16.53 -17.72
CA PHE A 375 -5.24 16.30 -16.77
C PHE A 375 -3.90 16.76 -17.34
N SER A 376 -3.16 17.55 -16.56
CA SER A 376 -1.80 17.99 -16.89
C SER A 376 -0.79 17.05 -16.24
N PHE A 377 0.10 16.46 -17.05
CA PHE A 377 1.23 15.62 -16.60
C PHE A 377 0.92 14.19 -16.12
N PRO A 378 0.15 13.37 -16.87
CA PRO A 378 0.01 11.96 -16.55
C PRO A 378 1.36 11.22 -16.65
N LYS A 379 1.60 10.29 -15.74
CA LYS A 379 2.67 9.31 -15.90
C LYS A 379 2.37 8.35 -17.06
N PRO A 380 3.38 7.83 -17.76
CA PRO A 380 3.16 6.87 -18.84
C PRO A 380 2.81 5.51 -18.29
N VAL A 381 1.81 4.85 -18.87
CA VAL A 381 1.41 3.50 -18.44
C VAL A 381 2.56 2.53 -18.59
N GLU A 382 3.38 2.67 -19.63
CA GLU A 382 4.50 1.76 -19.89
C GLU A 382 5.58 1.80 -18.80
N LEU A 383 5.78 2.97 -18.18
CA LEU A 383 6.71 3.10 -17.05
C LEU A 383 6.19 2.32 -15.85
N VAL A 384 4.96 2.60 -15.43
CA VAL A 384 4.34 1.96 -14.25
C VAL A 384 4.20 0.46 -14.48
N LYS A 385 3.77 0.06 -15.68
CA LYS A 385 3.68 -1.33 -16.11
C LYS A 385 5.02 -2.06 -16.01
N SER A 386 6.12 -1.42 -16.43
CA SER A 386 7.44 -2.04 -16.38
C SER A 386 7.88 -2.31 -14.93
N VAL A 387 7.66 -1.38 -14.01
CA VAL A 387 8.08 -1.55 -12.62
C VAL A 387 7.17 -2.53 -11.86
N VAL A 388 5.85 -2.48 -12.08
CA VAL A 388 4.90 -3.45 -11.51
C VAL A 388 5.20 -4.85 -12.02
N GLN A 389 5.39 -5.03 -13.34
CA GLN A 389 5.83 -6.33 -13.88
C GLN A 389 7.15 -6.75 -13.23
N GLY A 390 8.09 -5.82 -13.06
CA GLY A 390 9.41 -6.12 -12.56
C GLY A 390 9.44 -6.72 -11.15
N CYS A 391 8.57 -6.25 -10.27
CA CYS A 391 8.47 -6.76 -8.90
C CYS A 391 7.48 -7.92 -8.70
N THR A 392 6.59 -8.16 -9.68
CA THR A 392 5.54 -9.19 -9.59
C THR A 392 5.69 -10.32 -10.59
N ILE A 393 6.71 -10.32 -11.46
CA ILE A 393 6.84 -11.30 -12.56
C ILE A 393 6.83 -12.77 -12.08
N LEU A 394 7.31 -13.02 -10.85
CA LEU A 394 7.36 -14.34 -10.23
C LEU A 394 6.17 -14.64 -9.29
N SER A 395 5.35 -13.64 -8.96
CA SER A 395 4.23 -13.71 -8.01
C SER A 395 2.91 -13.21 -8.61
N LYS A 396 2.85 -13.08 -9.94
CA LYS A 396 1.72 -12.48 -10.67
C LYS A 396 0.36 -13.14 -10.45
N ASN A 397 0.35 -14.37 -9.93
CA ASN A 397 -0.85 -15.16 -9.63
C ASN A 397 -1.16 -15.24 -8.13
N ASP A 398 -0.40 -14.53 -7.30
CA ASP A 398 -0.49 -14.58 -5.83
C ASP A 398 -1.38 -13.46 -5.29
N SER A 399 -2.19 -12.82 -6.14
CA SER A 399 -3.07 -11.70 -5.80
C SER A 399 -2.32 -10.51 -5.17
N ASP A 400 -1.09 -10.27 -5.65
CA ASP A 400 -0.23 -9.15 -5.26
C ASP A 400 -0.98 -7.82 -5.26
N ILE A 401 -0.84 -7.03 -4.18
CA ILE A 401 -1.46 -5.71 -4.05
C ILE A 401 -0.49 -4.62 -4.53
N VAL A 402 -0.97 -3.77 -5.45
CA VAL A 402 -0.28 -2.57 -5.94
C VAL A 402 -0.97 -1.32 -5.38
N LEU A 403 -0.29 -0.57 -4.53
CA LEU A 403 -0.80 0.65 -3.91
C LEU A 403 -0.21 1.90 -4.56
N ASP A 404 -1.06 2.88 -4.84
CA ASP A 404 -0.68 4.23 -5.25
C ASP A 404 -1.51 5.25 -4.48
N PHE A 405 -0.89 5.90 -3.49
CA PHE A 405 -1.53 6.89 -2.64
C PHE A 405 -1.30 8.34 -3.09
N PHE A 406 -0.77 8.52 -4.29
CA PHE A 406 -0.74 9.78 -5.04
C PHE A 406 -1.29 9.53 -6.46
N SER A 407 -2.46 8.89 -6.53
CA SER A 407 -2.88 8.22 -7.77
C SER A 407 -3.12 9.18 -8.94
N GLY A 408 -3.49 10.44 -8.67
CA GLY A 408 -3.69 11.48 -9.67
C GLY A 408 -4.67 11.03 -10.76
N SER A 409 -4.15 10.85 -11.98
CA SER A 409 -4.95 10.33 -13.10
C SER A 409 -5.21 8.82 -13.04
N SER A 410 -4.76 8.11 -12.01
CA SER A 410 -4.88 6.65 -11.84
C SER A 410 -4.17 5.83 -12.93
N THR A 411 -2.95 6.24 -13.30
CA THR A 411 -2.09 5.52 -14.25
C THR A 411 -1.75 4.10 -13.76
N THR A 412 -1.61 3.93 -12.45
CA THR A 412 -1.24 2.65 -11.83
C THR A 412 -2.32 1.59 -11.99
N ALA A 413 -3.60 1.94 -11.77
CA ALA A 413 -4.72 1.02 -12.00
C ALA A 413 -4.82 0.57 -13.48
N ASP A 414 -4.64 1.50 -14.42
CA ASP A 414 -4.58 1.22 -15.86
C ASP A 414 -3.44 0.23 -16.20
N ALA A 415 -2.24 0.45 -15.65
CA ALA A 415 -1.10 -0.45 -15.83
C ALA A 415 -1.34 -1.86 -15.27
N VAL A 416 -1.98 -1.97 -14.10
CA VAL A 416 -2.29 -3.26 -13.46
C VAL A 416 -3.31 -4.05 -14.29
N MET A 417 -4.40 -3.42 -14.74
CA MET A 417 -5.38 -4.09 -15.59
C MET A 417 -4.77 -4.55 -16.92
N GLN A 418 -3.91 -3.73 -17.54
CA GLN A 418 -3.20 -4.14 -18.76
C GLN A 418 -2.30 -5.34 -18.51
N LEU A 419 -1.55 -5.39 -17.41
CA LEU A 419 -0.70 -6.53 -17.08
C LEU A 419 -1.51 -7.81 -16.88
N ASN A 420 -2.57 -7.75 -16.09
CA ASN A 420 -3.42 -8.93 -15.86
C ASN A 420 -4.01 -9.46 -17.19
N ALA A 421 -4.41 -8.57 -18.10
CA ALA A 421 -4.87 -8.97 -19.43
C ALA A 421 -3.75 -9.55 -20.32
N GLU A 422 -2.52 -9.03 -20.21
CA GLU A 422 -1.38 -9.43 -21.04
C GLU A 422 -0.70 -10.73 -20.58
N ASP A 423 -0.56 -10.93 -19.27
CA ASP A 423 0.23 -12.03 -18.70
C ASP A 423 -0.57 -13.04 -17.88
N GLY A 424 -1.90 -12.86 -17.80
CA GLY A 424 -2.82 -13.73 -17.09
C GLY A 424 -2.74 -13.65 -15.57
N GLY A 425 -2.09 -12.61 -15.03
CA GLY A 425 -2.01 -12.38 -13.59
C GLY A 425 -3.34 -11.94 -12.96
N ASN A 426 -3.37 -11.92 -11.63
CA ASN A 426 -4.52 -11.55 -10.80
C ASN A 426 -4.17 -10.44 -9.78
N ARG A 427 -3.24 -9.56 -10.16
CA ARG A 427 -2.81 -8.44 -9.31
C ARG A 427 -3.99 -7.53 -8.98
N ARG A 428 -4.03 -7.03 -7.76
CA ARG A 428 -5.04 -6.08 -7.27
C ARG A 428 -4.44 -4.71 -7.13
N TYR A 429 -5.26 -3.66 -7.16
CA TYR A 429 -4.79 -2.31 -6.88
C TYR A 429 -5.59 -1.59 -5.80
N ILE A 430 -4.93 -0.69 -5.08
CA ILE A 430 -5.53 0.27 -4.14
C ILE A 430 -5.08 1.66 -4.55
N MET A 431 -6.00 2.50 -5.03
CA MET A 431 -5.73 3.89 -5.35
C MET A 431 -6.21 4.79 -4.22
N VAL A 432 -5.41 5.80 -3.85
CA VAL A 432 -5.87 6.91 -2.99
C VAL A 432 -5.73 8.23 -3.73
N GLN A 433 -6.76 9.07 -3.65
CA GLN A 433 -6.74 10.41 -4.21
C GLN A 433 -7.50 11.38 -3.32
N LEU A 434 -6.85 12.50 -2.99
CA LEU A 434 -7.52 13.62 -2.36
C LEU A 434 -8.59 14.18 -3.32
N PRO A 435 -9.82 14.47 -2.86
CA PRO A 435 -10.85 15.13 -3.66
C PRO A 435 -10.54 16.63 -3.84
N GLU A 436 -9.39 16.93 -4.43
CA GLU A 436 -8.94 18.30 -4.68
C GLU A 436 -9.89 18.99 -5.66
N ILE A 437 -10.43 20.14 -5.25
CA ILE A 437 -11.41 20.90 -6.02
C ILE A 437 -10.75 21.46 -7.28
N ILE A 438 -11.38 21.18 -8.43
CA ILE A 438 -10.96 21.72 -9.71
C ILE A 438 -11.41 23.18 -9.81
N ASN A 439 -10.45 24.11 -9.74
CA ASN A 439 -10.72 25.51 -10.02
C ASN A 439 -10.50 25.82 -11.52
N PRO A 440 -11.55 26.23 -12.27
CA PRO A 440 -11.46 26.47 -13.72
C PRO A 440 -10.54 27.63 -14.11
N LYS A 441 -10.00 28.39 -13.13
CA LYS A 441 -9.05 29.49 -13.35
C LYS A 441 -7.58 29.08 -13.31
N ASP A 442 -7.26 27.89 -12.78
CA ASP A 442 -5.86 27.53 -12.53
C ASP A 442 -5.10 27.29 -13.83
N ASN A 443 -5.68 26.50 -14.74
CA ASN A 443 -5.09 26.22 -16.05
C ASN A 443 -6.15 25.72 -17.06
N ARG A 444 -5.72 25.53 -18.32
CA ARG A 444 -6.60 25.08 -19.41
C ARG A 444 -7.23 23.70 -19.16
N HIS A 445 -6.52 22.80 -18.47
CA HIS A 445 -6.99 21.45 -18.20
C HIS A 445 -8.07 21.47 -17.11
N SER A 446 -7.85 22.22 -16.02
CA SER A 446 -8.87 22.46 -14.99
C SER A 446 -10.13 23.09 -15.58
N LYS A 447 -9.98 24.08 -16.49
CA LYS A 447 -11.12 24.68 -17.19
C LYS A 447 -11.90 23.66 -18.02
N ALA A 448 -11.20 22.85 -18.82
CA ALA A 448 -11.83 21.83 -19.66
C ALA A 448 -12.52 20.74 -18.83
N ALA A 449 -11.88 20.29 -17.75
CA ALA A 449 -12.44 19.30 -16.83
C ALA A 449 -13.72 19.83 -16.17
N TYR A 450 -13.70 21.07 -15.67
CA TYR A 450 -14.86 21.71 -15.07
C TYR A 450 -16.03 21.83 -16.06
N GLN A 451 -15.75 22.21 -17.31
CA GLN A 451 -16.74 22.28 -18.39
C GLN A 451 -17.31 20.91 -18.78
N ALA A 452 -16.51 19.84 -18.66
CA ALA A 452 -16.94 18.47 -18.90
C ALA A 452 -17.75 17.86 -17.74
N GLY A 453 -17.87 18.57 -16.61
CA GLY A 453 -18.68 18.16 -15.46
C GLY A 453 -17.87 17.71 -14.24
N TYR A 454 -16.56 17.53 -14.38
CA TYR A 454 -15.71 17.14 -13.25
C TYR A 454 -15.58 18.29 -12.24
N ARG A 455 -15.60 17.96 -10.96
CA ARG A 455 -15.50 18.89 -9.83
C ARG A 455 -14.26 18.64 -8.99
N THR A 456 -13.79 17.40 -8.93
CA THR A 456 -12.60 17.01 -8.18
C THR A 456 -11.65 16.17 -9.02
N ILE A 457 -10.37 16.15 -8.66
CA ILE A 457 -9.35 15.40 -9.39
C ILE A 457 -9.63 13.89 -9.38
N ASP A 458 -10.14 13.34 -8.27
CA ASP A 458 -10.44 11.89 -8.14
C ASP A 458 -11.44 11.40 -9.20
N GLU A 459 -12.40 12.24 -9.60
CA GLU A 459 -13.40 11.89 -10.60
C GLU A 459 -12.75 11.60 -11.96
N ILE A 460 -11.68 12.34 -12.30
CA ILE A 460 -10.92 12.13 -13.55
C ILE A 460 -10.17 10.79 -13.47
N GLY A 461 -9.57 10.47 -12.32
CA GLY A 461 -8.90 9.19 -12.10
C GLY A 461 -9.85 7.99 -12.20
N ARG A 462 -11.00 8.08 -11.53
CA ARG A 462 -12.07 7.06 -11.61
C ARG A 462 -12.60 6.89 -13.02
N GLU A 463 -12.80 7.98 -13.76
CA GLU A 463 -13.20 7.92 -15.16
C GLU A 463 -12.13 7.26 -16.04
N ARG A 464 -10.84 7.54 -15.80
CA ARG A 464 -9.76 6.86 -16.51
C ARG A 464 -9.84 5.35 -16.32
N ILE A 465 -10.02 4.88 -15.08
CA ILE A 465 -10.14 3.45 -14.79
C ILE A 465 -11.29 2.85 -15.60
N LYS A 466 -12.47 3.46 -15.57
CA LYS A 466 -13.65 2.99 -16.33
C LYS A 466 -13.36 2.91 -17.84
N ARG A 467 -12.75 3.93 -18.43
CA ARG A 467 -12.42 3.95 -19.87
C ARG A 467 -11.32 2.96 -20.25
N ALA A 468 -10.30 2.83 -19.41
CA ALA A 468 -9.22 1.86 -19.61
C ALA A 468 -9.77 0.42 -19.54
N ALA A 469 -10.58 0.11 -18.53
CA ALA A 469 -11.24 -1.18 -18.39
C ALA A 469 -12.09 -1.53 -19.63
N ALA A 470 -12.94 -0.60 -20.09
CA ALA A 470 -13.75 -0.79 -21.29
C ALA A 470 -12.90 -1.04 -22.54
N LYS A 471 -11.83 -0.24 -22.72
CA LYS A 471 -10.90 -0.38 -23.85
C LYS A 471 -10.19 -1.73 -23.84
N ILE A 472 -9.61 -2.13 -22.70
CA ILE A 472 -8.91 -3.42 -22.55
C ILE A 472 -9.87 -4.58 -22.84
N LYS A 473 -11.10 -4.52 -22.32
CA LYS A 473 -12.12 -5.55 -22.56
C LYS A 473 -12.46 -5.69 -24.04
N VAL A 474 -12.64 -4.58 -24.76
CA VAL A 474 -12.92 -4.59 -26.20
C VAL A 474 -11.74 -5.09 -27.02
N GLU A 475 -10.51 -4.69 -26.67
CA GLU A 475 -9.31 -5.02 -27.44
C GLU A 475 -8.82 -6.45 -27.21
N THR A 476 -8.99 -7.00 -26.00
CA THR A 476 -8.41 -8.29 -25.62
C THR A 476 -9.44 -9.42 -25.47
N GLY A 477 -10.67 -9.10 -25.05
CA GLY A 477 -11.71 -10.09 -24.75
C GLY A 477 -11.40 -11.03 -23.57
N VAL A 478 -10.33 -10.78 -22.82
CA VAL A 478 -9.92 -11.61 -21.66
C VAL A 478 -10.86 -11.33 -20.49
N ASN A 479 -11.09 -12.31 -19.61
CA ASN A 479 -11.85 -12.10 -18.39
C ASN A 479 -10.90 -11.78 -17.22
N ILE A 480 -10.81 -10.51 -16.85
CA ILE A 480 -10.10 -10.02 -15.67
C ILE A 480 -11.06 -9.22 -14.77
N ASP A 481 -10.61 -8.87 -13.57
CA ASP A 481 -11.30 -7.88 -12.74
C ASP A 481 -11.16 -6.48 -13.37
N TYR A 482 -12.27 -5.98 -13.92
CA TYR A 482 -12.37 -4.68 -14.60
C TYR A 482 -12.90 -3.57 -13.69
N GLY A 483 -13.38 -3.93 -12.49
CA GLY A 483 -14.06 -3.02 -11.58
C GLY A 483 -13.14 -2.44 -10.52
N PHE A 484 -13.75 -1.65 -9.64
CA PHE A 484 -13.19 -1.25 -8.36
C PHE A 484 -14.30 -0.91 -7.38
N LYS A 485 -14.08 -1.16 -6.09
CA LYS A 485 -14.95 -0.62 -5.04
C LYS A 485 -14.45 0.75 -4.60
N LEU A 486 -15.40 1.66 -4.34
CA LEU A 486 -15.18 3.05 -3.99
C LEU A 486 -15.54 3.29 -2.53
N PHE A 487 -14.64 3.97 -1.83
CA PHE A 487 -14.78 4.41 -0.45
C PHE A 487 -14.39 5.89 -0.35
N ARG A 488 -15.02 6.62 0.57
CA ARG A 488 -14.66 8.00 0.94
C ARG A 488 -14.23 8.04 2.40
N LEU A 489 -13.32 8.96 2.72
CA LEU A 489 -12.96 9.28 4.09
C LEU A 489 -13.59 10.60 4.48
N GLU A 490 -14.34 10.58 5.57
CA GLU A 490 -15.05 11.74 6.07
C GLU A 490 -14.83 11.93 7.57
N THR A 491 -14.71 13.18 8.00
CA THR A 491 -14.70 13.51 9.43
C THR A 491 -16.16 13.65 9.90
N PRO A 492 -16.60 12.86 10.89
CA PRO A 492 -17.92 13.03 11.50
C PRO A 492 -18.13 14.45 12.04
N ALA A 493 -19.35 14.98 11.93
CA ALA A 493 -19.68 16.31 12.42
C ALA A 493 -19.42 16.44 13.93
N ALA A 494 -18.82 17.55 14.37
CA ALA A 494 -18.47 17.80 15.78
C ALA A 494 -19.67 17.62 16.74
N LYS A 495 -20.85 18.09 16.33
CA LYS A 495 -22.09 17.93 17.12
C LYS A 495 -22.47 16.47 17.36
N THR A 496 -22.25 15.59 16.37
CA THR A 496 -22.50 14.15 16.52
C THR A 496 -21.54 13.55 17.55
N LEU A 497 -20.30 14.04 17.62
CA LEU A 497 -19.28 13.58 18.55
C LEU A 497 -19.57 14.05 19.97
N ASP A 498 -19.90 15.33 20.16
CA ASP A 498 -20.23 15.88 21.48
C ASP A 498 -21.47 15.18 22.09
N GLU A 499 -22.48 14.88 21.28
CA GLU A 499 -23.68 14.14 21.71
C GLU A 499 -23.38 12.67 22.12
N LEU A 500 -22.30 12.07 21.60
CA LEU A 500 -21.84 10.73 21.98
C LEU A 500 -20.94 10.78 23.23
N ASP A 501 -20.12 11.81 23.37
CA ASP A 501 -19.25 11.99 24.53
C ASP A 501 -20.03 12.33 25.81
N GLU A 502 -21.14 13.07 25.71
CA GLU A 502 -22.01 13.44 26.84
C GLU A 502 -23.00 12.32 27.25
N PHE A 503 -23.17 11.28 26.44
CA PHE A 503 -24.15 10.23 26.74
C PHE A 503 -23.68 9.35 27.90
N THR A 504 -24.36 9.50 29.04
CA THR A 504 -24.27 8.58 30.17
C THR A 504 -25.55 7.75 30.21
N PRO A 505 -25.49 6.42 29.99
CA PRO A 505 -26.68 5.58 30.01
C PRO A 505 -27.34 5.63 31.40
N ASN A 506 -28.45 6.35 31.52
CA ASN A 506 -29.23 6.42 32.74
C ASN A 506 -30.19 5.21 32.79
N PRO A 507 -30.19 4.40 33.86
CA PRO A 507 -31.13 3.27 34.01
C PRO A 507 -32.61 3.64 33.88
N ALA A 508 -32.96 4.93 34.03
CA ALA A 508 -34.33 5.44 33.96
C ALA A 508 -34.77 5.92 32.55
N GLU A 509 -33.85 6.13 31.60
CA GLU A 509 -34.15 6.58 30.22
C GLU A 509 -33.90 5.44 29.24
N ALA A 510 -34.82 4.48 29.28
CA ALA A 510 -34.82 3.25 28.50
C ALA A 510 -35.28 3.44 27.05
N LEU A 511 -34.55 4.22 26.25
CA LEU A 511 -34.78 4.28 24.80
C LEU A 511 -33.48 4.04 24.04
N ALA A 512 -33.36 2.85 23.44
CA ALA A 512 -32.49 2.68 22.28
C ALA A 512 -33.01 3.65 21.21
N GLY A 513 -32.25 4.71 20.95
CA GLY A 513 -32.54 5.66 19.87
C GLY A 513 -31.86 5.20 18.58
N ASP A 514 -32.34 5.68 17.44
CA ASP A 514 -31.63 5.50 16.17
C ASP A 514 -30.42 6.46 16.12
N TYR A 515 -29.38 6.13 16.89
CA TYR A 515 -28.09 6.84 16.87
C TYR A 515 -27.26 6.48 15.64
N VAL A 516 -27.52 5.31 15.04
CA VAL A 516 -26.85 4.84 13.83
C VAL A 516 -27.11 5.79 12.66
N SER A 517 -28.35 6.30 12.54
CA SER A 517 -28.70 7.30 11.52
C SER A 517 -27.89 8.59 11.57
N LYS A 518 -27.28 8.93 12.71
CA LYS A 518 -26.39 10.11 12.83
C LYS A 518 -25.09 9.95 12.05
N PHE A 519 -24.75 8.72 11.64
CA PHE A 519 -23.62 8.41 10.78
C PHE A 519 -24.01 8.27 9.31
N ASN A 520 -25.24 8.64 8.93
CA ASN A 520 -25.62 8.73 7.51
C ASN A 520 -24.75 9.80 6.83
N LEU A 521 -23.90 9.38 5.89
CA LEU A 521 -22.93 10.25 5.22
C LEU A 521 -22.93 9.96 3.71
N ASP A 522 -22.97 11.01 2.89
CA ASP A 522 -22.95 10.93 1.43
C ASP A 522 -23.93 9.90 0.82
N GLY A 523 -25.14 9.81 1.39
CA GLY A 523 -26.18 8.87 0.94
C GLY A 523 -25.96 7.41 1.37
N THR A 524 -24.92 7.14 2.15
CA THR A 524 -24.62 5.84 2.74
C THR A 524 -25.29 5.70 4.10
N PRO A 525 -26.02 4.61 4.38
CA PRO A 525 -26.59 4.36 5.69
C PRO A 525 -25.52 4.29 6.77
N GLY A 526 -25.76 4.88 7.93
CA GLY A 526 -24.80 4.95 9.02
C GLY A 526 -24.34 3.60 9.53
N ARG A 527 -25.19 2.57 9.43
CA ARG A 527 -24.82 1.18 9.70
C ARG A 527 -23.65 0.73 8.83
N ASP A 528 -23.72 1.02 7.53
CA ASP A 528 -22.69 0.60 6.57
C ASP A 528 -21.39 1.40 6.76
N VAL A 529 -21.47 2.66 7.15
CA VAL A 529 -20.30 3.49 7.53
C VAL A 529 -19.61 2.92 8.78
N VAL A 530 -20.38 2.67 9.85
CA VAL A 530 -19.87 2.10 11.10
C VAL A 530 -19.27 0.73 10.85
N LEU A 531 -19.98 -0.13 10.14
CA LEU A 531 -19.54 -1.49 9.83
C LEU A 531 -18.26 -1.50 9.00
N ALA A 532 -18.20 -0.75 7.88
CA ALA A 532 -17.01 -0.71 7.03
C ALA A 532 -15.76 -0.26 7.79
N THR A 533 -15.91 0.74 8.67
CA THR A 533 -14.80 1.25 9.45
C THR A 533 -14.37 0.26 10.54
N TRP A 534 -15.32 -0.37 11.24
CA TRP A 534 -15.01 -1.37 12.26
C TRP A 534 -14.38 -2.63 11.68
N LEU A 535 -14.86 -3.13 10.54
CA LEU A 535 -14.25 -4.27 9.86
C LEU A 535 -12.80 -3.98 9.47
N ASN A 536 -12.52 -2.76 9.01
CA ASN A 536 -11.17 -2.34 8.71
C ASN A 536 -10.30 -2.26 9.98
N GLN A 537 -10.81 -1.66 11.06
CA GLN A 537 -10.13 -1.57 12.36
C GLN A 537 -9.82 -2.94 12.96
N ASP A 538 -10.72 -3.91 12.75
CA ASP A 538 -10.62 -5.28 13.28
C ASP A 538 -9.80 -6.24 12.41
N GLY A 539 -9.22 -5.75 11.30
CA GLY A 539 -8.33 -6.51 10.43
C GLY A 539 -9.00 -7.28 9.29
N PHE A 540 -10.33 -7.25 9.17
CA PHE A 540 -11.05 -7.90 8.07
C PHE A 540 -10.91 -7.16 6.73
N GLY A 541 -10.55 -5.87 6.78
CA GLY A 541 -10.37 -5.03 5.61
C GLY A 541 -11.69 -4.58 4.95
N LEU A 542 -11.57 -4.04 3.74
CA LEU A 542 -12.66 -3.30 3.08
C LEU A 542 -13.50 -4.15 2.13
N LEU A 543 -13.08 -5.40 1.90
CA LEU A 543 -13.71 -6.32 0.95
C LEU A 543 -14.40 -7.51 1.63
N ALA A 544 -14.35 -7.56 2.96
CA ALA A 544 -14.92 -8.64 3.75
C ALA A 544 -16.41 -8.83 3.44
N LYS A 545 -16.84 -10.08 3.32
CA LYS A 545 -18.22 -10.45 3.02
C LYS A 545 -18.90 -11.01 4.27
N PRO A 546 -20.08 -10.51 4.66
CA PRO A 546 -20.77 -11.00 5.84
C PRO A 546 -21.39 -12.36 5.58
N GLN A 547 -21.37 -13.22 6.60
CA GLN A 547 -22.37 -14.25 6.81
C GLN A 547 -23.53 -13.63 7.59
N LYS A 548 -24.68 -13.47 6.92
CA LYS A 548 -25.90 -12.99 7.58
C LYS A 548 -26.59 -14.13 8.31
N LEU A 549 -26.73 -14.00 9.62
CA LEU A 549 -27.39 -14.97 10.49
C LEU A 549 -28.69 -14.38 11.02
N LEU A 550 -29.83 -14.98 10.64
CA LEU A 550 -31.11 -14.63 11.23
C LEU A 550 -31.27 -15.33 12.58
N LEU A 551 -31.43 -14.55 13.66
CA LEU A 551 -31.80 -15.04 14.98
C LEU A 551 -33.33 -15.26 15.04
N LYS A 552 -34.04 -14.70 16.02
CA LYS A 552 -35.52 -14.79 16.06
C LYS A 552 -36.17 -13.69 15.21
N GLY A 553 -35.71 -12.45 15.39
CA GLY A 553 -36.14 -11.29 14.63
C GLY A 553 -34.98 -10.39 14.19
N TYR A 554 -33.79 -10.57 14.77
CA TYR A 554 -32.60 -9.78 14.45
C TYR A 554 -31.71 -10.49 13.43
N THR A 555 -31.19 -9.74 12.44
CA THR A 555 -30.18 -10.26 11.50
C THR A 555 -28.80 -9.81 11.97
N LEU A 556 -27.98 -10.78 12.37
CA LEU A 556 -26.61 -10.56 12.83
C LEU A 556 -25.64 -10.69 11.67
N ASP A 557 -24.73 -9.72 11.52
CA ASP A 557 -23.61 -9.84 10.60
C ASP A 557 -22.43 -10.51 11.30
N VAL A 558 -22.00 -11.63 10.72
CA VAL A 558 -20.88 -12.44 11.20
C VAL A 558 -19.77 -12.42 10.17
N TYR A 559 -18.55 -12.14 10.62
CA TYR A 559 -17.32 -12.15 9.84
C TYR A 559 -16.33 -13.06 10.56
N GLU A 560 -16.09 -14.24 9.97
CA GLU A 560 -15.27 -15.28 10.56
C GLU A 560 -15.74 -15.63 12.00
N ASP A 561 -14.97 -15.24 13.02
CA ASP A 561 -15.21 -15.49 14.43
C ASP A 561 -15.82 -14.29 15.19
N SER A 562 -16.25 -13.26 14.46
CA SER A 562 -16.64 -11.96 15.01
C SER A 562 -18.05 -11.59 14.57
N ALA A 563 -18.88 -11.17 15.51
CA ALA A 563 -20.23 -10.70 15.22
C ALA A 563 -20.42 -9.21 15.54
N TYR A 564 -21.26 -8.52 14.76
CA TYR A 564 -21.46 -7.08 14.88
C TYR A 564 -22.92 -6.73 15.18
N LEU A 565 -23.16 -6.08 16.31
CA LEU A 565 -24.46 -5.56 16.75
C LEU A 565 -24.49 -4.04 16.62
N ILE A 566 -24.93 -3.55 15.46
CA ILE A 566 -24.92 -2.12 15.12
C ILE A 566 -26.34 -1.56 15.09
N GLU A 567 -27.29 -2.23 14.44
CA GLU A 567 -28.68 -1.75 14.34
C GLU A 567 -29.46 -1.97 15.65
N PRO A 568 -30.42 -1.09 15.97
CA PRO A 568 -31.30 -1.31 17.11
C PRO A 568 -32.30 -2.44 16.85
N GLY A 569 -32.92 -2.94 17.92
CA GLY A 569 -34.04 -3.89 17.84
C GLY A 569 -33.71 -5.33 18.20
N ILE A 570 -32.49 -5.64 18.66
CA ILE A 570 -32.20 -6.95 19.26
C ILE A 570 -33.03 -7.15 20.54
N THR A 571 -33.63 -8.33 20.69
CA THR A 571 -34.50 -8.68 21.83
C THR A 571 -33.88 -9.75 22.72
N SER A 572 -34.45 -9.98 23.91
CA SER A 572 -34.07 -11.10 24.77
C SER A 572 -34.24 -12.46 24.08
N GLU A 573 -35.24 -12.63 23.20
CA GLU A 573 -35.43 -13.87 22.44
C GLU A 573 -34.29 -14.10 21.43
N ASP A 574 -33.79 -13.04 20.81
CA ASP A 574 -32.62 -13.10 19.92
C ASP A 574 -31.35 -13.47 20.70
N VAL A 575 -31.14 -12.87 21.87
CA VAL A 575 -30.02 -13.21 22.75
C VAL A 575 -30.07 -14.68 23.17
N GLN A 576 -31.24 -15.21 23.50
CA GLN A 576 -31.40 -16.63 23.84
C GLN A 576 -31.10 -17.55 22.66
N GLU A 577 -31.53 -17.18 21.43
CA GLU A 577 -31.19 -17.95 20.23
C GLU A 577 -29.69 -17.91 19.94
N LEU A 578 -29.05 -16.75 20.05
CA LEU A 578 -27.60 -16.60 19.90
C LEU A 578 -26.84 -17.49 20.89
N VAL A 579 -27.23 -17.47 22.16
CA VAL A 579 -26.62 -18.31 23.20
C VAL A 579 -26.84 -19.79 22.89
N ARG A 580 -28.02 -20.18 22.43
CA ARG A 580 -28.30 -21.57 22.01
C ARG A 580 -27.34 -22.00 20.89
N LEU A 581 -27.14 -21.16 19.87
CA LEU A 581 -26.24 -21.44 18.74
C LEU A 581 -24.78 -21.61 19.20
N LEU A 582 -24.32 -20.80 20.16
CA LEU A 582 -22.98 -20.91 20.75
C LEU A 582 -22.84 -22.14 21.66
N GLU A 583 -23.86 -22.48 22.45
CA GLU A 583 -23.87 -23.67 23.32
C GLU A 583 -23.88 -24.98 22.53
N THR A 584 -24.54 -24.98 21.37
CA THR A 584 -24.63 -26.14 20.47
C THR A 584 -23.46 -26.25 19.49
N ASN A 585 -22.53 -25.27 19.50
CA ASN A 585 -21.45 -25.11 18.52
C ASN A 585 -21.94 -25.04 17.06
N GLU A 586 -23.19 -24.60 16.85
CA GLU A 586 -23.72 -24.26 15.52
C GLU A 586 -23.16 -22.91 15.03
N LEU A 587 -22.70 -22.08 15.97
CA LEU A 587 -21.98 -20.83 15.74
C LEU A 587 -20.71 -20.81 16.61
N LEU A 588 -19.60 -20.39 16.03
CA LEU A 588 -18.31 -20.23 16.73
C LEU A 588 -17.93 -18.75 16.68
N LEU A 589 -17.82 -18.11 17.84
CA LEU A 589 -17.39 -16.72 17.95
C LEU A 589 -16.32 -16.56 19.03
N ASN A 590 -15.38 -15.66 18.80
CA ASN A 590 -14.43 -15.17 19.79
C ASN A 590 -14.87 -13.84 20.39
N ARG A 591 -15.55 -13.00 19.59
CA ARG A 591 -16.00 -11.67 20.04
C ARG A 591 -17.33 -11.25 19.42
N ILE A 592 -18.04 -10.39 20.14
CA ILE A 592 -19.19 -9.63 19.66
C ILE A 592 -18.90 -8.15 19.88
N VAL A 593 -18.83 -7.39 18.79
CA VAL A 593 -18.65 -5.95 18.81
C VAL A 593 -20.03 -5.30 18.79
N VAL A 594 -20.31 -4.46 19.79
CA VAL A 594 -21.64 -3.89 20.01
C VAL A 594 -21.55 -2.37 20.01
N PHE A 595 -22.46 -1.73 19.27
CA PHE A 595 -22.73 -0.31 19.39
C PHE A 595 -23.70 -0.08 20.55
N PRO A 596 -23.25 0.41 21.72
CA PRO A 596 -24.05 0.36 22.94
C PRO A 596 -25.36 1.13 22.85
N TYR A 597 -25.38 2.20 22.05
CA TYR A 597 -26.57 3.04 21.82
C TYR A 597 -27.74 2.33 21.14
N SER A 598 -27.47 1.22 20.45
CA SER A 598 -28.47 0.44 19.73
C SER A 598 -29.10 -0.65 20.58
N VAL A 599 -28.55 -0.93 21.78
CA VAL A 599 -28.98 -2.04 22.62
C VAL A 599 -29.52 -1.52 23.94
N ILE A 600 -30.75 -1.92 24.28
CA ILE A 600 -31.37 -1.56 25.56
C ILE A 600 -30.55 -2.16 26.71
N PHE A 601 -30.35 -1.39 27.78
CA PHE A 601 -29.52 -1.77 28.94
C PHE A 601 -29.82 -3.18 29.49
N SER A 602 -31.11 -3.54 29.62
CA SER A 602 -31.51 -4.87 30.10
C SER A 602 -31.04 -6.00 29.18
N VAL A 603 -31.15 -5.80 27.87
CA VAL A 603 -30.72 -6.77 26.85
C VAL A 603 -29.20 -6.86 26.79
N MET A 604 -28.49 -5.72 26.89
CA MET A 604 -27.02 -5.69 26.98
C MET A 604 -26.53 -6.45 28.22
N HIS A 605 -27.16 -6.24 29.38
CA HIS A 605 -26.80 -6.94 30.61
C HIS A 605 -27.07 -8.45 30.49
N GLU A 606 -28.19 -8.84 29.89
CA GLU A 606 -28.53 -10.24 29.59
C GLU A 606 -27.49 -10.88 28.66
N LEU A 607 -27.11 -10.20 27.58
CA LEU A 607 -26.09 -10.64 26.63
C LEU A 607 -24.76 -10.91 27.34
N LYS A 608 -24.21 -9.91 28.04
CA LYS A 608 -22.95 -10.04 28.78
C LYS A 608 -22.98 -11.16 29.81
N LYS A 609 -24.06 -11.25 30.59
CA LYS A 609 -24.23 -12.29 31.60
C LYS A 609 -24.24 -13.69 30.98
N ASN A 610 -25.05 -13.92 29.95
CA ASN A 610 -25.17 -15.23 29.33
C ASN A 610 -23.86 -15.67 28.66
N LEU A 611 -23.14 -14.76 28.00
CA LEU A 611 -21.85 -15.07 27.35
C LEU A 611 -20.75 -15.42 28.37
N SER A 612 -20.77 -14.82 29.57
CA SER A 612 -19.80 -15.14 30.63
C SER A 612 -19.95 -16.53 31.28
N VAL A 613 -21.06 -17.24 31.02
CA VAL A 613 -21.39 -18.52 31.68
C VAL A 613 -21.66 -19.66 30.69
N LEU A 614 -21.17 -19.54 29.45
CA LEU A 614 -21.31 -20.57 28.42
C LEU A 614 -20.71 -21.90 28.86
N LYS A 615 -21.43 -22.99 28.65
CA LYS A 615 -21.04 -24.36 29.03
C LYS A 615 -20.37 -25.13 27.89
N SER A 616 -20.49 -24.67 26.65
CA SER A 616 -19.81 -25.25 25.47
C SER A 616 -18.29 -25.19 25.55
N GLY A 617 -17.73 -24.38 26.46
CA GLY A 617 -16.29 -24.12 26.56
C GLY A 617 -15.81 -23.00 25.64
N GLN A 618 -16.70 -22.39 24.85
CA GLN A 618 -16.39 -21.15 24.12
C GLN A 618 -16.27 -19.96 25.09
N SER A 619 -15.35 -19.06 24.79
CA SER A 619 -15.19 -17.77 25.48
C SER A 619 -15.44 -16.66 24.48
N VAL A 620 -16.53 -15.92 24.67
CA VAL A 620 -16.94 -14.84 23.77
C VAL A 620 -16.81 -13.50 24.49
N GLU A 621 -15.92 -12.64 24.01
CA GLU A 621 -15.74 -11.29 24.53
C GLU A 621 -16.82 -10.35 23.98
N VAL A 622 -17.36 -9.46 24.82
CA VAL A 622 -18.26 -8.38 24.40
C VAL A 622 -17.49 -7.07 24.38
N ILE A 623 -17.29 -6.51 23.20
CA ILE A 623 -16.56 -5.27 22.98
C ILE A 623 -17.59 -4.16 22.74
N GLU A 624 -17.70 -3.22 23.68
CA GLU A 624 -18.51 -2.01 23.50
C GLU A 624 -17.68 -0.97 22.76
N ARG A 625 -18.10 -0.61 21.54
CA ARG A 625 -17.38 0.35 20.70
C ARG A 625 -18.26 1.56 20.40
N PHE A 626 -17.72 2.75 20.64
CA PHE A 626 -18.39 4.05 20.51
C PHE A 626 -17.87 4.77 19.28
#